data_AF-A0A522K9H6-F1
#
_entry.id   AF-A0A522K9H6-F1
#
_cell.length_a   1.000
_cell.length_b   1.000
_cell.length_c   1.000
_cell.angle_alpha   90.00
_cell.angle_beta   90.00
_cell.angle_gamma   90.00
#
_symmetry.space_group_name_H-M   'P 1'
#
loop_
_entity.id
_entity.type
_entity.pdbx_description
1 polymer ?
#
loop_
_entity_poly.entity_id
_entity_poly.type
_entity_poly.pdbx_seq_one_letter_code
_entity_poly.pdbx_strand_id
1 'polypeptide(L)'
;MYYGEKFNSISHLVGAALAIIGTVILLMFAAYRGDPWRIVSFSIYGVMLFMLYLTSTLYHSTRGLAKRVWGKLDHCAIYLLIAGSYTPFALVSLRGVWGWSLFGTVWSLAVIGIMQEIWLAKGRRILSLMIYVLMGWSAAIAIAP
;
A
#
# COMPACT_ATOMS: atom_id res chain seq x y z
N MET A 1 -11.81 -20.08 5.66
CA MET A 1 -11.90 -19.39 6.97
C MET A 1 -11.78 -20.32 8.17
N TYR A 2 -10.72 -20.17 8.96
CA TYR A 2 -10.67 -20.73 10.31
C TYR A 2 -11.67 -20.03 11.24
N TYR A 3 -12.01 -20.65 12.37
CA TYR A 3 -12.81 -20.01 13.41
C TYR A 3 -12.04 -18.77 13.90
N GLY A 4 -12.64 -17.58 13.80
CA GLY A 4 -11.99 -16.28 14.09
C GLY A 4 -11.66 -15.41 12.87
N GLU A 5 -11.60 -15.96 11.64
CA GLU A 5 -11.26 -15.18 10.43
C GLU A 5 -12.45 -14.46 9.77
N LYS A 6 -13.68 -14.75 10.23
CA LYS A 6 -14.92 -14.13 9.71
C LYS A 6 -14.89 -12.61 9.81
N PHE A 7 -14.56 -12.10 10.99
CA PHE A 7 -14.55 -10.68 11.23
C PHE A 7 -13.50 -9.98 10.36
N ASN A 8 -12.27 -10.52 10.32
CA ASN A 8 -11.19 -9.98 9.49
C ASN A 8 -11.59 -9.95 8.00
N SER A 9 -12.11 -11.06 7.46
CA SER A 9 -12.50 -11.09 6.06
C SER A 9 -13.58 -10.06 5.71
N ILE A 10 -14.57 -9.88 6.60
CA ILE A 10 -15.65 -8.90 6.39
C ILE A 10 -15.13 -7.48 6.53
N SER A 11 -14.33 -7.18 7.55
CA SER A 11 -13.78 -5.83 7.75
C SER A 11 -12.90 -5.41 6.58
N HIS A 12 -12.05 -6.31 6.07
CA HIS A 12 -11.23 -6.03 4.89
C HIS A 12 -12.07 -5.92 3.62
N LEU A 13 -13.16 -6.69 3.46
CA LEU A 13 -14.04 -6.59 2.29
C LEU A 13 -14.75 -5.23 2.26
N VAL A 14 -15.26 -4.79 3.42
CA VAL A 14 -15.83 -3.44 3.57
C VAL A 14 -14.76 -2.38 3.26
N GLY A 15 -13.54 -2.57 3.77
CA GLY A 15 -12.39 -1.71 3.44
C GLY A 15 -12.11 -1.62 1.93
N ALA A 16 -12.16 -2.73 1.21
CA ALA A 16 -11.96 -2.76 -0.25
C ALA A 16 -13.05 -1.97 -0.99
N ALA A 17 -14.32 -2.14 -0.58
CA ALA A 17 -15.43 -1.39 -1.15
C ALA A 17 -15.29 0.12 -0.90
N LEU A 18 -14.99 0.51 0.34
CA LEU A 18 -14.75 1.91 0.71
C LEU A 18 -13.52 2.49 -0.02
N ALA A 19 -12.47 1.70 -0.25
CA ALA A 19 -11.29 2.13 -1.00
C ALA A 19 -11.65 2.48 -2.45
N ILE A 20 -12.49 1.68 -3.12
CA ILE A 20 -12.99 1.99 -4.47
C ILE A 20 -13.79 3.30 -4.45
N ILE A 21 -14.76 3.41 -3.54
CA ILE A 21 -15.62 4.61 -3.44
C ILE A 21 -14.77 5.87 -3.21
N GLY A 22 -13.86 5.83 -2.24
CA GLY A 22 -12.95 6.94 -1.95
C GLY A 22 -12.03 7.29 -3.12
N THR A 23 -11.51 6.28 -3.84
CA THR A 23 -10.68 6.49 -5.02
C THR A 23 -11.46 7.18 -6.14
N VAL A 24 -12.68 6.72 -6.43
CA VAL A 24 -13.54 7.35 -7.45
C VAL A 24 -13.81 8.81 -7.09
N ILE A 25 -14.14 9.11 -5.83
CA ILE A 25 -14.37 10.49 -5.37
C ILE A 25 -13.11 11.35 -5.58
N LEU A 26 -11.93 10.86 -5.17
CA LEU A 26 -10.66 11.57 -5.37
C LEU A 26 -10.36 11.84 -6.84
N LEU A 27 -10.60 10.85 -7.72
CA LEU A 27 -10.38 10.99 -9.15
C LEU A 27 -11.36 11.96 -9.81
N MET A 28 -12.63 12.00 -9.38
CA MET A 28 -13.58 13.02 -9.86
C MET A 28 -13.10 14.42 -9.52
N PHE A 29 -12.62 14.67 -8.29
CA PHE A 29 -12.06 15.97 -7.91
C PHE A 29 -10.78 16.31 -8.69
N ALA A 30 -9.91 15.33 -8.91
CA ALA A 30 -8.69 15.53 -9.69
C ALA A 30 -8.99 15.85 -11.17
N ALA A 31 -9.94 15.14 -11.76
CA ALA A 31 -10.40 15.34 -13.14
C ALA A 31 -11.08 16.70 -13.30
N TYR A 32 -11.94 17.09 -12.36
CA TYR A 32 -12.61 18.40 -12.39
C TYR A 32 -11.61 19.57 -12.39
N ARG A 33 -10.48 19.42 -11.69
CA ARG A 33 -9.40 20.44 -11.66
C ARG A 33 -8.41 20.33 -12.83
N GLY A 34 -8.53 19.29 -13.67
CA GLY A 34 -7.66 19.09 -14.83
C GLY A 34 -6.17 18.92 -14.50
N ASP A 35 -5.83 18.33 -13.34
CA ASP A 35 -4.44 18.17 -12.90
C ASP A 35 -3.97 16.71 -13.07
N PRO A 36 -3.17 16.38 -14.11
CA PRO A 36 -2.73 15.02 -14.38
C PRO A 36 -1.92 14.40 -13.25
N TRP A 37 -1.16 15.21 -12.50
CA TRP A 37 -0.36 14.71 -11.37
C TRP A 37 -1.25 14.18 -10.26
N ARG A 38 -2.37 14.86 -9.98
CA ARG A 38 -3.36 14.38 -9.01
C ARG A 38 -4.04 13.11 -9.49
N ILE A 39 -4.43 13.06 -10.76
CA ILE A 39 -5.08 11.87 -11.34
C ILE A 39 -4.17 10.65 -11.19
N VAL A 40 -2.92 10.75 -11.63
CA VAL A 40 -1.95 9.65 -11.57
C VAL A 40 -1.66 9.26 -10.13
N SER A 41 -1.36 10.23 -9.27
CA SER A 41 -0.96 9.94 -7.89
C SER A 41 -2.09 9.37 -7.04
N PHE A 42 -3.31 9.88 -7.20
CA PHE A 42 -4.49 9.35 -6.52
C PHE A 42 -4.90 7.99 -7.06
N SER A 43 -4.73 7.73 -8.37
CA SER A 43 -4.95 6.39 -8.94
C SER A 43 -4.00 5.37 -8.35
N ILE A 44 -2.71 5.70 -8.24
CA ILE A 44 -1.70 4.83 -7.62
C ILE A 44 -2.08 4.52 -6.18
N TYR A 45 -2.34 5.55 -5.36
CA TYR A 45 -2.76 5.36 -3.97
C TYR A 45 -4.01 4.49 -3.86
N GLY A 46 -5.05 4.80 -4.64
CA GLY A 46 -6.32 4.10 -4.61
C GLY A 46 -6.23 2.63 -5.01
N VAL A 47 -5.46 2.33 -6.06
CA VAL A 47 -5.20 0.94 -6.49
C VAL A 47 -4.45 0.17 -5.42
N MET A 48 -3.41 0.75 -4.80
CA MET A 48 -2.67 0.05 -3.74
C MET A 48 -3.53 -0.20 -2.50
N LEU A 49 -4.37 0.77 -2.11
CA LEU A 49 -5.30 0.63 -0.99
C LEU A 49 -6.34 -0.47 -1.25
N PHE A 50 -6.94 -0.46 -2.44
CA PHE A 50 -7.87 -1.51 -2.85
C PHE A 50 -7.19 -2.89 -2.87
N MET A 51 -6.00 -2.98 -3.46
CA MET A 51 -5.26 -4.25 -3.56
C MET A 51 -4.92 -4.81 -2.18
N LEU A 52 -4.47 -4.00 -1.22
CA LEU A 52 -4.25 -4.44 0.17
C LEU A 52 -5.50 -5.10 0.75
N TYR A 53 -6.62 -4.38 0.72
CA TYR A 53 -7.86 -4.90 1.30
C TYR A 53 -8.36 -6.15 0.57
N LEU A 54 -8.27 -6.17 -0.76
CA LEU A 54 -8.66 -7.33 -1.57
C LEU A 54 -7.81 -8.56 -1.23
N THR A 55 -6.47 -8.43 -1.24
CA THR A 55 -5.58 -9.55 -0.93
C THR A 55 -5.78 -10.05 0.50
N SER A 56 -6.06 -9.15 1.44
CA SER A 56 -6.33 -9.51 2.83
C SER A 56 -7.65 -10.26 3.01
N THR A 57 -8.71 -9.81 2.33
CA THR A 57 -9.99 -10.53 2.26
C THR A 57 -9.79 -11.94 1.70
N LEU A 58 -9.04 -12.08 0.61
CA LEU A 58 -8.77 -13.38 -0.02
C LEU A 58 -7.91 -14.27 0.88
N TYR A 59 -6.92 -13.71 1.57
CA TYR A 59 -6.09 -14.44 2.53
C TYR A 59 -6.92 -15.03 3.68
N HIS A 60 -7.79 -14.22 4.30
CA HIS A 60 -8.63 -14.67 5.40
C HIS A 60 -9.80 -15.56 4.95
N SER A 61 -10.27 -15.40 3.71
CA SER A 61 -11.33 -16.23 3.12
C SER A 61 -10.86 -17.65 2.75
N THR A 62 -9.64 -17.77 2.22
CA THR A 62 -9.14 -19.01 1.61
C THR A 62 -8.51 -20.01 2.60
N ARG A 63 -8.18 -21.21 2.11
CA ARG A 63 -7.56 -22.30 2.87
C ARG A 63 -6.54 -23.05 2.00
N GLY A 64 -5.74 -23.92 2.61
CA GLY A 64 -4.81 -24.82 1.89
C GLY A 64 -3.71 -24.08 1.15
N LEU A 65 -3.36 -24.56 -0.05
CA LEU A 65 -2.27 -24.00 -0.87
C LEU A 65 -2.51 -22.52 -1.23
N ALA A 66 -3.75 -22.16 -1.57
CA ALA A 66 -4.12 -20.80 -1.95
C ALA A 66 -3.85 -19.79 -0.83
N LYS A 67 -4.09 -20.18 0.44
CA LYS A 67 -3.82 -19.32 1.59
C LYS A 67 -2.34 -18.91 1.70
N ARG A 68 -1.41 -19.79 1.28
CA ARG A 68 0.03 -19.45 1.27
C ARG A 68 0.37 -18.39 0.23
N VAL A 69 -0.28 -18.45 -0.93
CA VAL A 69 -0.10 -17.47 -2.01
C VAL A 69 -0.70 -16.13 -1.61
N TRP A 70 -1.96 -16.12 -1.17
CA TRP A 70 -2.64 -14.90 -0.72
C TRP A 70 -1.96 -14.28 0.49
N GLY A 71 -1.43 -15.09 1.41
CA GLY A 71 -0.64 -14.59 2.53
C GLY A 71 0.59 -13.82 2.07
N LYS A 72 1.36 -14.33 1.10
CA LYS A 72 2.51 -13.59 0.55
C LYS A 72 2.08 -12.29 -0.13
N LEU A 73 1.02 -12.34 -0.93
CA LEU A 73 0.49 -11.15 -1.61
C LEU A 73 -0.02 -10.10 -0.62
N ASP A 74 -0.67 -10.53 0.47
CA ASP A 74 -1.15 -9.65 1.53
C ASP A 74 -0.02 -8.92 2.24
N HIS A 75 1.08 -9.61 2.58
CA HIS A 75 2.26 -8.96 3.14
C HIS A 75 2.96 -8.03 2.13
N CYS A 76 3.04 -8.43 0.85
CA CYS A 76 3.60 -7.57 -0.20
C CYS A 76 2.77 -6.29 -0.38
N ALA A 77 1.44 -6.39 -0.27
CA ALA A 77 0.54 -5.26 -0.44
C ALA A 77 0.71 -4.19 0.66
N ILE A 78 1.24 -4.53 1.84
CA ILE A 78 1.59 -3.54 2.87
C ILE A 78 2.68 -2.60 2.38
N TYR A 79 3.77 -3.13 1.81
CA TYR A 79 4.85 -2.31 1.24
C TYR A 79 4.34 -1.40 0.11
N LEU A 80 3.50 -1.96 -0.77
CA LEU A 80 2.90 -1.22 -1.87
C LEU A 80 1.96 -0.11 -1.37
N LEU A 81 1.14 -0.38 -0.34
CA LEU A 81 0.26 0.65 0.21
C LEU A 81 1.06 1.78 0.84
N ILE A 82 2.13 1.48 1.59
CA ILE A 82 2.97 2.53 2.18
C ILE A 82 3.55 3.39 1.06
N ALA A 83 4.18 2.82 0.03
CA ALA A 83 4.69 3.61 -1.10
C ALA A 83 3.58 4.36 -1.86
N GLY A 84 2.43 3.74 -2.05
CA GLY A 84 1.25 4.33 -2.68
C GLY A 84 0.72 5.55 -1.92
N SER A 85 0.70 5.50 -0.59
CA SER A 85 0.22 6.62 0.24
C SER A 85 1.15 7.83 0.19
N TYR A 86 2.45 7.64 0.02
CA TYR A 86 3.43 8.71 -0.19
C TYR A 86 3.35 9.38 -1.56
N THR A 87 2.90 8.64 -2.58
CA THR A 87 2.90 9.10 -3.97
C THR A 87 2.21 10.47 -4.17
N PRO A 88 0.98 10.72 -3.68
CA PRO A 88 0.36 12.05 -3.78
C PRO A 88 1.11 13.14 -3.01
N PHE A 89 1.68 12.86 -1.84
CA PHE A 89 2.48 13.86 -1.12
C PHE A 89 3.75 14.23 -1.89
N ALA A 90 4.43 13.23 -2.43
CA ALA A 90 5.66 13.40 -3.20
C ALA A 90 5.41 14.17 -4.52
N LEU A 91 4.41 13.75 -5.30
CA LEU A 91 4.21 14.23 -6.67
C LEU A 91 3.23 15.41 -6.80
N VAL A 92 2.41 15.69 -5.78
CA VAL A 92 1.47 16.82 -5.77
C VAL A 92 1.88 17.89 -4.79
N SER A 93 2.18 17.55 -3.53
CA SER A 93 2.43 18.54 -2.48
C SER A 93 3.87 19.06 -2.46
N LEU A 94 4.87 18.18 -2.44
CA LEU A 94 6.29 18.56 -2.39
C LEU A 94 6.80 18.96 -3.78
N ARG A 95 6.65 18.07 -4.76
CA ARG A 95 7.22 18.21 -6.12
C ARG A 95 8.73 18.51 -6.09
N GLY A 96 9.32 18.73 -7.27
CA GLY A 96 10.75 19.04 -7.41
C GLY A 96 11.68 17.94 -6.89
N VAL A 97 12.92 18.30 -6.57
CA VAL A 97 13.96 17.36 -6.12
C VAL A 97 13.51 16.60 -4.87
N TRP A 98 12.94 17.29 -3.88
CA TRP A 98 12.49 16.66 -2.63
C TRP A 98 11.36 15.64 -2.85
N GLY A 99 10.35 15.99 -3.65
CA GLY A 99 9.26 15.07 -3.99
C GLY A 99 9.78 13.81 -4.70
N TRP A 100 10.64 13.96 -5.71
CA TRP A 100 11.21 12.82 -6.43
C TRP A 100 12.17 11.98 -5.59
N SER A 101 12.95 12.59 -4.71
CA SER A 101 13.82 11.88 -3.76
C SER A 101 13.00 11.03 -2.78
N LEU A 102 11.94 11.59 -2.20
CA LEU A 102 11.03 10.85 -1.32
C LEU A 102 10.38 9.70 -2.10
N PHE A 103 9.80 9.98 -3.26
CA PHE A 103 9.16 8.97 -4.13
C PHE A 103 10.11 7.82 -4.45
N GLY A 104 11.31 8.13 -4.96
CA GLY A 104 12.33 7.13 -5.28
C GLY A 104 12.74 6.30 -4.06
N THR A 105 12.93 6.94 -2.92
CA THR A 105 13.31 6.27 -1.68
C THR A 105 12.24 5.29 -1.20
N VAL A 106 10.99 5.74 -1.06
CA VAL A 106 9.91 4.88 -0.55
C VAL A 106 9.59 3.74 -1.51
N TRP A 107 9.61 3.96 -2.82
CA TRP A 107 9.37 2.91 -3.81
C TRP A 107 10.53 1.91 -3.88
N SER A 108 11.77 2.36 -3.74
CA SER A 108 12.93 1.46 -3.66
C SER A 108 12.86 0.57 -2.42
N LEU A 109 12.52 1.14 -1.26
CA LEU A 109 12.31 0.38 -0.03
C LEU A 109 11.15 -0.61 -0.15
N ALA A 110 10.07 -0.23 -0.84
CA ALA A 110 8.95 -1.13 -1.10
C ALA A 110 9.38 -2.33 -1.94
N VAL A 111 10.13 -2.11 -3.02
CA VAL A 111 10.66 -3.19 -3.87
C VAL A 111 11.58 -4.11 -3.06
N ILE A 112 12.50 -3.55 -2.27
CA ILE A 112 13.39 -4.33 -1.40
C ILE A 112 12.57 -5.16 -0.40
N GLY A 113 11.56 -4.57 0.23
CA GLY A 113 10.66 -5.24 1.16
C GLY A 113 9.88 -6.39 0.52
N ILE A 114 9.38 -6.19 -0.70
CA ILE A 114 8.68 -7.24 -1.48
C ILE A 114 9.64 -8.38 -1.84
N MET A 115 10.85 -8.07 -2.31
CA MET A 115 11.86 -9.10 -2.62
C MET A 115 12.23 -9.90 -1.37
N GLN A 116 12.39 -9.22 -0.24
CA GLN A 116 12.63 -9.85 1.06
C GLN A 116 11.46 -10.77 1.47
N GLU A 117 10.21 -10.33 1.30
CA GLU A 117 9.02 -11.12 1.64
C GLU A 117 8.93 -12.36 0.73
N ILE A 118 9.18 -12.23 -0.56
CA ILE A 118 9.07 -13.36 -1.49
C ILE A 118 10.15 -14.42 -1.21
N TRP A 119 11.39 -14.01 -0.92
CA TRP A 119 12.55 -14.89 -0.80
C TRP A 119 12.89 -15.34 0.63
N LEU A 120 12.65 -14.50 1.65
CA LEU A 120 13.15 -14.69 3.02
C LEU A 120 12.04 -14.84 4.08
N ALA A 121 10.76 -14.85 3.69
CA ALA A 121 9.60 -14.86 4.61
C ALA A 121 9.62 -15.95 5.71
N LYS A 122 10.36 -17.05 5.53
CA LYS A 122 10.55 -18.04 6.61
C LYS A 122 11.60 -17.54 7.64
N GLY A 123 11.16 -16.68 8.56
CA GLY A 123 11.86 -16.46 9.84
C GLY A 123 12.37 -15.06 10.15
N ARG A 124 12.25 -14.08 9.24
CA ARG A 124 12.76 -12.70 9.46
C ARG A 124 11.69 -11.65 9.69
N ARG A 125 10.69 -11.95 10.54
CA ARG A 125 9.60 -11.01 10.88
C ARG A 125 10.09 -9.64 11.37
N ILE A 126 11.22 -9.62 12.09
CA ILE A 126 11.84 -8.39 12.60
C ILE A 126 12.33 -7.50 11.44
N LEU A 127 12.92 -8.08 10.39
CA LEU A 127 13.43 -7.32 9.25
C LEU A 127 12.30 -6.62 8.50
N SER A 128 11.19 -7.33 8.25
CA SER A 128 9.99 -6.76 7.61
C SER A 128 9.42 -5.61 8.45
N LEU A 129 9.32 -5.79 9.77
CA LEU A 129 8.90 -4.73 10.70
C LEU A 129 9.81 -3.50 10.65
N MET A 130 11.13 -3.69 10.62
CA MET A 130 12.07 -2.57 10.50
C MET A 130 11.87 -1.81 9.20
N ILE A 131 11.69 -2.51 8.07
CA ILE A 131 11.45 -1.85 6.77
C ILE A 131 10.13 -1.07 6.80
N TYR A 132 9.05 -1.65 7.35
CA TYR A 132 7.77 -0.93 7.49
C TYR A 132 7.90 0.34 8.33
N VAL A 133 8.62 0.28 9.45
CA VAL A 133 8.82 1.44 10.32
C VAL A 133 9.67 2.49 9.60
N LEU A 134 10.76 2.10 8.95
CA LEU A 134 11.60 3.02 8.17
C LEU A 134 10.81 3.71 7.06
N MET A 135 10.01 2.95 6.30
CA MET A 135 9.14 3.52 5.29
C MET A 135 8.04 4.40 5.89
N GLY A 136 7.45 4.03 7.03
CA GLY A 136 6.44 4.84 7.71
C GLY A 136 6.98 6.15 8.26
N TRP A 137 8.25 6.18 8.67
CA TRP A 137 8.90 7.36 9.25
C TRP A 137 9.57 8.27 8.24
N SER A 138 9.74 7.87 6.98
CA SER A 138 10.32 8.74 5.94
C SER A 138 9.52 10.04 5.74
N ALA A 139 8.21 10.04 6.04
CA ALA A 139 7.38 11.25 6.06
C ALA A 139 7.94 12.31 7.00
N ALA A 140 8.39 11.92 8.20
CA ALA A 140 8.85 12.84 9.22
C ALA A 140 10.09 13.62 8.77
N ILE A 141 10.96 12.97 8.01
CA ILE A 141 12.15 13.58 7.42
C ILE A 141 11.77 14.64 6.38
N ALA A 142 10.63 14.47 5.70
CA ALA A 142 10.16 15.39 4.66
C ALA A 142 9.29 16.56 5.18
N ILE A 143 9.02 16.65 6.50
CA ILE A 143 8.17 17.72 7.09
C ILE A 143 8.87 19.09 7.07
N ALA A 144 10.20 19.12 7.09
CA ALA A 144 11.01 20.32 6.93
C ALA A 144 12.19 20.01 5.99
N PRO A 145 12.01 20.19 4.66
CA PRO A 145 13.05 19.95 3.67
C PRO A 145 14.23 20.93 3.78
#